data_AF-A0A828PHZ8-F1
#
_entry.id   AF-A0A828PHZ8-F1
#
_cell.length_a   1.000
_cell.length_b   1.000
_cell.length_c   1.000
_cell.angle_alpha   90.00
_cell.angle_beta   90.00
_cell.angle_gamma   90.00
#
_symmetry.space_group_name_H-M   'P 1'
#
loop_
_entity.id
_entity.type
_entity.pdbx_description
1 polymer ?
#
loop_
_entity_poly.entity_id
_entity_poly.type
_entity_poly.pdbx_seq_one_letter_code
_entity_poly.pdbx_strand_id
1 'polypeptide(L)'
;LVVGVAMVFFPAIAHPYMKKVTGSDDVAIGHFSTLSYVLAGFIGSKFGNKEHSTEDMNVPKSLLFLRDTPVAISFTMSIIFLVTCLFAGADAVKELSGGKNWFMFSIMQSITFAAGVYIILQGVRMVIAEIVPAFKGISDKLVPNARPALDCPVVFPYAPNAVLVGFLSSFAAGL
;
A
#
# COMPACT_ATOMS: atom_id res chain seq x y z
N LEU A 1 21.73 20.30 -1.42
CA LEU A 1 22.47 19.47 -0.44
C LEU A 1 21.55 18.68 0.48
N VAL A 2 20.69 19.32 1.30
CA VAL A 2 19.79 18.61 2.25
C VAL A 2 18.93 17.53 1.60
N VAL A 3 18.26 17.85 0.48
CA VAL A 3 17.43 16.88 -0.26
C VAL A 3 18.27 15.72 -0.81
N GLY A 4 19.48 15.99 -1.32
CA GLY A 4 20.37 14.95 -1.83
C GLY A 4 20.83 13.98 -0.73
N VAL A 5 21.14 14.50 0.46
CA VAL A 5 21.44 13.65 1.63
C VAL A 5 20.22 12.81 2.00
N ALA A 6 19.02 13.40 2.04
CA ALA A 6 17.79 12.67 2.34
C ALA A 6 17.50 11.55 1.32
N MET A 7 17.72 11.81 0.03
CA MET A 7 17.52 10.85 -1.06
C MET A 7 18.47 9.65 -1.02
N VAL A 8 19.59 9.73 -0.31
CA VAL A 8 20.50 8.59 -0.09
C VAL A 8 20.25 7.95 1.27
N PHE A 9 20.12 8.78 2.30
CA PHE A 9 20.00 8.34 3.68
C PHE A 9 18.71 7.57 3.94
N PHE A 10 17.56 8.05 3.45
CA PHE A 10 16.28 7.40 3.68
C PHE A 10 16.20 6.00 3.06
N PRO A 11 16.46 5.80 1.75
CA PRO A 11 16.50 4.45 1.20
C PRO A 11 17.46 3.53 1.95
N ALA A 12 18.64 4.04 2.34
CA ALA A 12 19.64 3.24 3.05
C ALA A 12 19.14 2.71 4.41
N ILE A 13 18.47 3.54 5.22
CA ILE A 13 17.95 3.09 6.53
C ILE A 13 16.71 2.18 6.40
N ALA A 14 15.92 2.33 5.33
CA ALA A 14 14.78 1.47 5.05
C ALA A 14 15.17 0.11 4.46
N HIS A 15 16.32 0.05 3.78
CA HIS A 15 16.73 -1.10 2.97
C HIS A 15 16.70 -2.45 3.69
N PRO A 16 17.17 -2.58 4.95
CA PRO A 16 17.09 -3.86 5.67
C PRO A 16 15.68 -4.39 5.87
N TYR A 17 14.68 -3.50 5.96
CA TYR A 17 13.27 -3.88 6.03
C TYR A 17 12.69 -4.14 4.65
N MET A 18 13.07 -3.34 3.64
CA MET A 18 12.67 -3.59 2.25
C MET A 18 13.03 -5.00 1.80
N LYS A 19 14.27 -5.46 2.04
CA LYS A 19 14.68 -6.82 1.70
C LYS A 19 13.82 -7.92 2.32
N LYS A 20 13.28 -7.66 3.53
CA LYS A 20 12.38 -8.60 4.21
C LYS A 20 10.98 -8.62 3.60
N VAL A 21 10.52 -7.46 3.11
CA VAL A 21 9.21 -7.33 2.45
C VAL A 21 9.24 -7.89 1.03
N THR A 22 10.28 -7.56 0.26
CA THR A 22 10.39 -7.95 -1.14
C THR A 22 10.93 -9.37 -1.34
N GLY A 23 11.65 -9.91 -0.34
CA GLY A 23 12.39 -11.17 -0.47
C GLY A 23 13.60 -11.10 -1.40
N SER A 24 13.93 -9.91 -1.92
CA SER A 24 15.06 -9.70 -2.83
C SER A 24 15.81 -8.42 -2.49
N ASP A 25 16.95 -8.21 -3.15
CA ASP A 25 17.80 -7.04 -2.94
C ASP A 25 17.71 -6.04 -4.10
N ASP A 26 16.73 -6.21 -5.00
CA ASP A 26 16.76 -5.54 -6.31
C ASP A 26 16.20 -4.11 -6.30
N VAL A 27 15.39 -3.77 -5.30
CA VAL A 27 14.70 -2.47 -5.19
C VAL A 27 14.79 -1.92 -3.77
N ALA A 28 14.91 -0.60 -3.69
CA ALA A 28 14.80 0.16 -2.44
C ALA A 28 13.55 1.05 -2.47
N ILE A 29 13.17 1.61 -1.32
CA ILE A 29 12.09 2.60 -1.21
C ILE A 29 12.67 4.01 -1.08
N GLY A 30 12.25 4.91 -1.95
CA GLY A 30 12.61 6.33 -1.96
C GLY A 30 11.41 7.20 -1.66
N HIS A 31 11.05 7.33 -0.38
CA HIS A 31 9.88 8.12 0.03
C HIS A 31 10.14 8.90 1.32
N PHE A 32 9.51 10.06 1.48
CA PHE A 32 9.79 10.96 2.61
C PHE A 32 9.25 10.46 3.95
N SER A 33 8.25 9.58 3.93
CA SER A 33 7.72 8.95 5.16
C SER A 33 8.60 7.81 5.70
N THR A 34 9.83 7.66 5.20
CA THR A 34 10.72 6.54 5.52
C THR A 34 10.91 6.31 7.01
N LEU A 35 11.01 7.36 7.82
CA LEU A 35 11.19 7.20 9.28
C LEU A 35 10.02 6.44 9.92
N SER A 36 8.78 6.70 9.49
CA SER A 36 7.61 5.94 9.96
C SER A 36 7.68 4.47 9.53
N TYR A 37 8.17 4.17 8.32
CA TYR A 37 8.33 2.80 7.83
C TYR A 37 9.40 2.05 8.62
N VAL A 38 10.53 2.70 8.90
CA VAL A 38 11.61 2.14 9.72
C VAL A 38 11.14 1.89 11.14
N LEU A 39 10.38 2.82 11.73
CA LEU A 39 9.79 2.65 13.05
C LEU A 39 8.79 1.48 13.08
N ALA A 40 7.88 1.41 12.10
CA ALA A 40 6.94 0.31 11.97
C ALA A 40 7.66 -1.03 11.77
N GLY A 41 8.69 -1.08 10.93
CA GLY A 41 9.54 -2.25 10.74
C GLY A 41 10.28 -2.67 12.01
N PHE A 42 10.78 -1.71 12.79
CA PHE A 42 11.44 -1.97 14.06
C PHE A 42 10.48 -2.57 15.08
N ILE A 43 9.31 -1.95 15.27
CA ILE A 43 8.27 -2.45 16.17
C ILE A 43 7.81 -3.84 15.71
N GLY A 44 7.51 -4.01 14.42
CA GLY A 44 7.11 -5.30 13.85
C GLY A 44 8.19 -6.39 14.02
N SER A 45 9.48 -6.03 13.98
CA SER A 45 10.58 -6.98 14.21
C SER A 45 10.73 -7.42 15.66
N LYS A 46 10.23 -6.62 16.62
CA LYS A 46 10.30 -6.88 18.06
C LYS A 46 9.06 -7.61 18.57
N PHE A 47 7.89 -7.23 18.06
CA PHE A 47 6.59 -7.66 18.60
C PHE A 47 5.78 -8.53 17.62
N GLY A 48 6.16 -8.58 16.34
CA GLY A 48 5.48 -9.39 15.34
C GLY A 48 5.93 -10.85 15.33
N ASN A 49 5.10 -11.72 14.75
CA ASN A 49 5.43 -13.12 14.48
C ASN A 49 5.51 -13.36 12.97
N LYS A 50 6.69 -13.75 12.48
CA LYS A 50 6.91 -14.02 11.05
C LYS A 50 6.23 -15.29 10.55
N GLU A 51 5.89 -16.23 11.44
CA GLU A 51 5.16 -17.45 11.09
C GLU A 51 3.68 -17.18 10.80
N HIS A 52 3.20 -15.98 11.16
CA HIS A 52 1.82 -15.55 10.95
C HIS A 52 1.80 -14.24 10.17
N SER A 53 2.06 -14.31 8.87
CA SER A 53 1.90 -13.16 7.98
C SER A 53 0.43 -12.78 7.83
N THR A 54 0.17 -11.49 7.61
CA THR A 54 -1.16 -11.02 7.16
C THR A 54 -1.56 -11.64 5.82
N GLU A 55 -0.57 -12.05 5.02
CA GLU A 55 -0.81 -12.73 3.74
C GLU A 55 -1.29 -14.18 3.92
N ASP A 56 -1.05 -14.78 5.10
CA ASP A 56 -1.47 -16.16 5.43
C ASP A 56 -2.79 -16.21 6.22
N MET A 57 -3.46 -15.07 6.40
CA MET A 57 -4.70 -14.99 7.18
C MET A 57 -5.80 -15.88 6.60
N ASN A 58 -6.19 -16.91 7.38
CA ASN A 58 -7.33 -17.75 7.06
C ASN A 58 -8.63 -17.07 7.49
N VAL A 59 -9.38 -16.59 6.51
CA VAL A 59 -10.74 -16.07 6.72
C VAL A 59 -11.77 -17.22 6.73
N PRO A 60 -12.84 -17.14 7.54
CA PRO A 60 -13.88 -18.16 7.58
C PRO A 60 -14.52 -18.38 6.19
N LYS A 61 -15.09 -19.57 5.93
CA LYS A 61 -15.62 -19.95 4.61
C LYS A 61 -16.63 -18.97 4.01
N SER A 62 -17.39 -18.25 4.84
CA SER A 62 -18.32 -17.20 4.40
C SER A 62 -17.63 -15.92 3.91
N LEU A 63 -16.39 -15.69 4.33
CA LEU A 63 -15.56 -14.54 3.98
C LEU A 63 -14.44 -14.90 3.01
N LEU A 64 -14.46 -16.11 2.44
CA LEU A 64 -13.43 -16.61 1.53
C LEU A 64 -13.31 -15.75 0.26
N PHE A 65 -14.36 -15.00 -0.09
CA PHE A 65 -14.34 -14.00 -1.17
C PHE A 65 -13.39 -12.83 -0.87
N LEU A 66 -13.06 -12.55 0.40
CA LEU A 66 -12.06 -11.55 0.80
C LEU A 66 -10.62 -11.99 0.48
N ARG A 67 -10.42 -13.20 -0.05
CA ARG A 67 -9.12 -13.60 -0.60
C ARG A 67 -8.84 -13.00 -1.97
N ASP A 68 -9.88 -12.58 -2.69
CA ASP A 68 -9.71 -11.80 -3.91
C ASP A 68 -9.45 -10.34 -3.53
N THR A 69 -8.24 -9.84 -3.81
CA THR A 69 -7.78 -8.53 -3.35
C THR A 69 -8.70 -7.38 -3.80
N PRO A 70 -9.11 -7.26 -5.09
CA PRO A 70 -10.13 -6.29 -5.50
C PRO A 70 -11.46 -6.40 -4.74
N VAL A 71 -11.97 -7.61 -4.55
CA VAL A 71 -13.24 -7.81 -3.82
C VAL A 71 -13.07 -7.43 -2.34
N ALA A 72 -11.95 -7.79 -1.71
CA ALA A 72 -11.66 -7.43 -0.33
C ALA A 72 -11.59 -5.92 -0.12
N ILE A 73 -10.91 -5.21 -1.02
CA ILE A 73 -10.79 -3.75 -0.98
C ILE A 73 -12.17 -3.10 -1.17
N SER A 74 -12.93 -3.51 -2.20
CA SER A 74 -14.26 -2.93 -2.46
C SER A 74 -15.23 -3.17 -1.30
N PHE A 75 -15.23 -4.36 -0.71
CA PHE A 75 -16.05 -4.67 0.46
C PHE A 75 -15.68 -3.81 1.67
N THR A 76 -14.39 -3.74 1.98
CA THR A 76 -13.87 -2.94 3.11
C THR A 76 -14.19 -1.45 2.92
N MET A 77 -13.96 -0.92 1.72
CA MET A 77 -14.26 0.49 1.43
C MET A 77 -15.76 0.77 1.41
N SER A 78 -16.60 -0.21 1.09
CA SER A 78 -18.05 -0.05 1.17
C SER A 78 -18.49 0.24 2.60
N ILE A 79 -17.95 -0.51 3.57
CA ILE A 79 -18.25 -0.30 4.98
C ILE A 79 -17.78 1.10 5.41
N ILE A 80 -16.56 1.48 5.05
CA ILE A 80 -16.00 2.79 5.40
C ILE A 80 -16.83 3.92 4.78
N PHE A 81 -17.12 3.88 3.49
CA PHE A 81 -17.90 4.93 2.83
C PHE A 81 -19.35 5.00 3.33
N LEU A 82 -19.97 3.87 3.65
CA LEU A 82 -21.30 3.89 4.28
C LEU A 82 -21.26 4.58 5.64
N VAL A 83 -20.29 4.24 6.48
CA VAL A 83 -20.14 4.86 7.80
C VAL A 83 -19.83 6.36 7.67
N THR A 84 -18.88 6.74 6.83
CA THR A 84 -18.51 8.16 6.65
C THR A 84 -19.65 8.97 6.03
N CYS A 85 -20.42 8.42 5.08
CA CYS A 85 -21.61 9.10 4.55
C CYS A 85 -22.68 9.30 5.63
N LEU A 86 -22.87 8.35 6.55
CA LEU A 86 -23.80 8.51 7.67
C LEU A 86 -23.36 9.64 8.61
N PHE A 87 -22.06 9.73 8.93
CA PHE A 87 -21.53 10.78 9.80
C PHE A 87 -21.46 12.15 9.11
N ALA A 88 -21.23 12.21 7.80
CA ALA A 88 -21.19 13.47 7.04
C ALA A 88 -22.54 14.18 6.98
N GLY A 89 -23.64 13.45 7.13
CA GLY A 89 -25.00 13.99 7.09
C GLY A 89 -25.58 14.10 5.68
N ALA A 90 -26.91 14.17 5.61
CA ALA A 90 -27.66 14.04 4.36
C ALA A 90 -27.37 15.18 3.36
N ASP A 91 -27.17 16.41 3.84
CA ASP A 91 -26.95 17.57 2.96
C ASP A 91 -25.59 17.48 2.25
N ALA A 92 -24.53 17.18 2.99
CA ALA A 92 -23.18 17.00 2.44
C ALA A 92 -23.13 15.83 1.44
N VAL A 93 -23.74 14.70 1.79
CA VAL A 93 -23.76 13.54 0.88
C VAL A 93 -24.60 13.80 -0.36
N LYS A 94 -25.72 14.53 -0.24
CA LYS A 94 -26.57 14.88 -1.39
C LYS A 94 -25.86 15.82 -2.36
N GLU A 95 -25.08 16.77 -1.85
CA GLU A 95 -24.23 17.64 -2.67
C GLU A 95 -23.16 16.83 -3.40
N LEU A 96 -22.40 16.01 -2.67
CA LEU A 96 -21.32 15.18 -3.24
C LEU A 96 -21.82 14.09 -4.19
N SER A 97 -23.00 13.53 -3.93
CA SER A 97 -23.60 12.49 -4.76
C SER A 97 -24.27 13.04 -6.02
N GLY A 98 -24.44 14.37 -6.13
CA GLY A 98 -25.21 14.99 -7.20
C GLY A 98 -26.70 14.62 -7.13
N GLY A 99 -27.24 14.45 -5.92
CA GLY A 99 -28.63 14.04 -5.70
C GLY A 99 -28.91 12.53 -5.85
N LYS A 100 -27.88 11.71 -6.05
CA LYS A 100 -28.03 10.24 -6.08
C LYS A 100 -28.29 9.70 -4.68
N ASN A 101 -28.91 8.52 -4.63
CA ASN A 101 -29.11 7.79 -3.37
C ASN A 101 -27.76 7.57 -2.65
N TRP A 102 -27.68 7.96 -1.38
CA TRP A 102 -26.45 7.95 -0.59
C TRP A 102 -25.84 6.55 -0.44
N PHE A 103 -26.68 5.52 -0.32
CA PHE A 103 -26.23 4.14 -0.20
C PHE A 103 -25.58 3.68 -1.52
N MET A 104 -26.25 3.90 -2.66
CA MET A 104 -25.67 3.54 -3.95
C MET A 104 -24.44 4.37 -4.29
N PHE A 105 -24.41 5.64 -3.90
CA PHE A 105 -23.22 6.47 -4.03
C PHE A 105 -22.03 5.85 -3.27
N SER A 106 -22.24 5.43 -2.02
CA SER A 106 -21.20 4.82 -1.18
C SER A 106 -20.65 3.52 -1.79
N ILE A 107 -21.54 2.66 -2.30
CA ILE A 107 -21.15 1.41 -2.98
C ILE A 107 -20.42 1.68 -4.30
N MET A 108 -20.84 2.67 -5.08
CA MET A 108 -20.14 3.02 -6.31
C MET A 108 -18.74 3.56 -6.03
N GLN A 109 -18.59 4.42 -5.01
CA GLN A 109 -17.28 4.96 -4.61
C GLN A 109 -16.33 3.87 -4.13
N SER A 110 -16.83 2.87 -3.38
CA SER A 110 -15.98 1.77 -2.91
C SER A 110 -15.47 0.89 -4.05
N ILE A 111 -16.32 0.61 -5.05
CA ILE A 111 -15.93 -0.13 -6.25
C ILE A 111 -14.93 0.69 -7.08
N THR A 112 -15.18 1.98 -7.29
CA THR A 112 -14.26 2.87 -8.01
C THR A 112 -12.89 2.95 -7.32
N PHE A 113 -12.86 3.03 -5.99
CA PHE A 113 -11.62 2.99 -5.22
C PHE A 113 -10.87 1.67 -5.44
N ALA A 114 -11.56 0.52 -5.33
CA ALA A 114 -10.95 -0.79 -5.56
C ALA A 114 -10.39 -0.93 -6.98
N ALA A 115 -11.11 -0.44 -7.99
CA ALA A 115 -10.64 -0.41 -9.36
C ALA A 115 -9.39 0.47 -9.52
N GLY A 116 -9.36 1.64 -8.88
CA GLY A 116 -8.18 2.52 -8.86
C GLY A 116 -6.96 1.84 -8.25
N VAL A 117 -7.12 1.19 -7.09
CA VAL A 117 -6.04 0.41 -6.46
C VAL A 117 -5.58 -0.73 -7.36
N TYR A 118 -6.50 -1.45 -8.00
CA TYR A 118 -6.14 -2.52 -8.92
C TYR A 118 -5.30 -2.02 -10.11
N ILE A 119 -5.69 -0.89 -10.71
CA ILE A 119 -4.91 -0.26 -11.79
C ILE A 119 -3.51 0.12 -11.29
N ILE A 120 -3.39 0.70 -10.09
CA ILE A 120 -2.09 1.03 -9.48
C ILE A 120 -1.24 -0.23 -9.31
N LEU A 121 -1.80 -1.32 -8.77
CA LEU A 121 -1.06 -2.57 -8.57
C LEU A 121 -0.53 -3.15 -9.88
N GLN A 122 -1.32 -3.11 -10.96
CA GLN A 122 -0.87 -3.55 -12.28
C GLN A 122 0.22 -2.63 -12.85
N GLY A 123 0.05 -1.32 -12.73
CA GLY A 123 1.03 -0.33 -13.20
C GLY A 123 2.37 -0.45 -12.46
N VAL A 124 2.35 -0.59 -11.14
CA VAL A 124 3.57 -0.75 -10.33
C VAL A 124 4.32 -2.02 -10.71
N ARG A 125 3.63 -3.15 -10.86
CA ARG A 125 4.26 -4.42 -11.27
C ARG A 125 4.95 -4.28 -12.62
N MET A 126 4.30 -3.62 -13.58
CA MET A 126 4.88 -3.33 -14.89
C MET A 126 6.13 -2.47 -14.77
N VAL A 127 6.07 -1.37 -14.00
CA VAL A 127 7.22 -0.46 -13.82
C VAL A 127 8.40 -1.18 -13.17
N ILE A 128 8.18 -2.00 -12.14
CA ILE A 128 9.25 -2.77 -11.48
C ILE A 128 9.90 -3.74 -12.49
N ALA A 129 9.10 -4.43 -13.30
CA ALA A 129 9.58 -5.40 -14.28
C ALA A 129 10.50 -4.79 -15.34
N GLU A 130 10.32 -3.52 -15.70
CA GLU A 130 11.15 -2.82 -16.68
C GLU A 130 12.30 -2.03 -16.05
N ILE A 131 12.06 -1.35 -14.92
CA ILE A 131 13.06 -0.49 -14.28
C ILE A 131 14.18 -1.31 -13.63
N VAL A 132 13.88 -2.46 -13.04
CA VAL A 132 14.91 -3.28 -12.38
C VAL A 132 15.95 -3.79 -13.39
N PRO A 133 15.58 -4.42 -14.52
CA PRO A 133 16.54 -4.79 -15.56
C PRO A 133 17.27 -3.58 -16.16
N ALA A 134 16.57 -2.47 -16.40
CA ALA A 134 17.18 -1.26 -16.93
C ALA A 134 18.27 -0.70 -16.00
N PHE A 135 18.03 -0.72 -14.69
CA PHE A 135 19.01 -0.26 -13.69
C PHE A 135 20.24 -1.15 -13.59
N LYS A 136 20.14 -2.42 -13.98
CA LYS A 136 21.33 -3.30 -14.03
C LYS A 136 22.39 -2.74 -14.98
N GLY A 137 21.98 -2.20 -16.14
CA GLY A 137 22.91 -1.55 -17.07
C GLY A 137 23.60 -0.31 -16.49
N ILE A 138 22.92 0.45 -15.63
CA ILE A 138 23.51 1.59 -14.90
C ILE A 138 24.46 1.08 -13.82
N SER A 139 24.07 0.05 -13.07
CA SER A 139 24.89 -0.56 -12.03
C SER A 139 26.21 -1.11 -12.59
N ASP A 140 26.15 -1.77 -13.75
CA ASP A 140 27.33 -2.41 -14.34
C ASP A 140 28.34 -1.40 -14.94
N LYS A 141 27.89 -0.20 -15.32
CA LYS A 141 28.73 0.78 -16.04
C LYS A 141 29.06 2.06 -15.29
N LEU A 142 28.16 2.57 -14.46
CA LEU A 142 28.28 3.90 -13.86
C LEU A 142 28.47 3.85 -12.34
N VAL A 143 27.61 3.11 -11.64
CA VAL A 143 27.62 3.05 -10.17
C VAL A 143 27.47 1.61 -9.70
N PRO A 144 28.59 0.91 -9.41
CA PRO A 144 28.57 -0.48 -9.00
C PRO A 144 27.67 -0.72 -7.80
N ASN A 145 26.81 -1.74 -7.90
CA ASN A 145 25.84 -2.15 -6.86
C ASN A 145 24.74 -1.11 -6.58
N ALA A 146 24.51 -0.15 -7.48
CA ALA A 146 23.39 0.76 -7.36
C ALA A 146 22.05 0.01 -7.45
N ARG A 147 21.13 0.39 -6.56
CA ARG A 147 19.76 -0.13 -6.54
C ARG A 147 18.80 1.02 -6.81
N PRO A 148 17.80 0.85 -7.68
CA PRO A 148 16.76 1.85 -7.85
C PRO A 148 15.95 2.01 -6.56
N ALA A 149 15.84 3.23 -6.06
CA ALA A 149 14.90 3.59 -5.01
C ALA A 149 13.61 4.10 -5.66
N LEU A 150 12.50 3.39 -5.44
CA LEU A 150 11.20 3.66 -6.07
C LEU A 150 10.19 4.19 -5.05
N ASP A 151 9.12 4.81 -5.54
CA ASP A 151 8.06 5.36 -4.70
C ASP A 151 7.34 4.27 -3.89
N CYS A 152 6.68 4.65 -2.81
CA CYS A 152 6.04 3.77 -1.84
C CYS A 152 5.11 2.69 -2.42
N PRO A 153 4.40 2.86 -3.57
CA PRO A 153 3.58 1.78 -4.12
C PRO A 153 4.38 0.54 -4.52
N VAL A 154 5.72 0.65 -4.66
CA VAL A 154 6.62 -0.46 -4.94
C VAL A 154 6.41 -1.66 -3.99
N VAL A 155 5.99 -1.43 -2.74
CA VAL A 155 5.78 -2.50 -1.76
C VAL A 155 4.41 -3.17 -1.88
N PHE A 156 3.42 -2.52 -2.51
CA PHE A 156 2.03 -3.00 -2.52
C PHE A 156 1.86 -4.36 -3.20
N PRO A 157 2.56 -4.68 -4.31
CA PRO A 157 2.48 -6.00 -4.90
C PRO A 157 2.96 -7.16 -4.02
N TYR A 158 3.82 -6.89 -3.04
CA TYR A 158 4.47 -7.91 -2.21
C TYR A 158 3.64 -8.32 -0.98
N ALA A 159 2.83 -7.41 -0.45
CA ALA A 159 1.98 -7.67 0.72
C ALA A 159 0.62 -6.94 0.60
N PRO A 160 -0.23 -7.33 -0.36
CA PRO A 160 -1.49 -6.64 -0.63
C PRO A 160 -2.47 -6.68 0.55
N ASN A 161 -2.52 -7.76 1.35
CA ASN A 161 -3.42 -7.80 2.51
C ASN A 161 -2.92 -6.87 3.63
N ALA A 162 -1.60 -6.79 3.83
CA ALA A 162 -0.99 -5.84 4.77
C ALA A 162 -1.34 -4.38 4.45
N VAL A 163 -1.42 -4.01 3.16
CA VAL A 163 -1.85 -2.67 2.74
C VAL A 163 -3.26 -2.36 3.23
N LEU A 164 -4.19 -3.32 3.09
CA LEU A 164 -5.57 -3.15 3.54
C LEU A 164 -5.67 -3.03 5.07
N VAL A 165 -5.00 -3.93 5.79
CA VAL A 165 -4.97 -3.90 7.27
C VAL A 165 -4.32 -2.61 7.78
N GLY A 166 -3.24 -2.17 7.14
CA GLY A 166 -2.57 -0.91 7.45
C GLY A 166 -3.47 0.31 7.22
N PHE A 167 -4.21 0.33 6.10
CA PHE A 167 -5.18 1.37 5.83
C PHE A 167 -6.29 1.42 6.90
N LEU A 168 -6.88 0.26 7.24
CA LEU A 168 -7.91 0.18 8.29
C LEU A 168 -7.40 0.66 9.65
N SER A 169 -6.19 0.24 10.01
CA SER A 169 -5.56 0.63 11.28
C SER A 169 -5.26 2.13 11.31
N SER A 170 -4.75 2.69 10.20
CA SER A 170 -4.50 4.13 10.07
C SER A 170 -5.78 4.94 10.10
N PHE A 171 -6.87 4.44 9.49
CA PHE A 171 -8.16 5.10 9.51
C PHE A 171 -8.74 5.12 10.93
N ALA A 172 -8.72 3.97 11.62
CA ALA A 172 -9.19 3.86 13.00
C ALA A 172 -8.38 4.73 13.98
N ALA A 173 -7.06 4.82 13.79
CA ALA A 173 -6.20 5.67 14.62
C ALA A 173 -6.31 7.17 14.29
N GLY A 174 -6.82 7.51 13.10
CA GLY A 174 -6.99 8.89 12.64
C GLY A 174 -8.34 9.52 13.01
N LEU A 175 -9.32 8.73 13.46
CA LEU A 175 -10.60 9.16 14.03
C LEU A 175 -10.44 9.56 15.50
#